data_AF-X1DJ73-F1
#
_entry.id   AF-X1DJ73-F1
#
_cell.length_a   1.000
_cell.length_b   1.000
_cell.length_c   1.000
_cell.angle_alpha   90.00
_cell.angle_beta   90.00
_cell.angle_gamma   90.00
#
_symmetry.space_group_name_H-M   'P 1'
#
loop_
_entity.id
_entity.type
_entity.pdbx_description
1 polymer ?
#
loop_
_entity_poly.entity_id
_entity_poly.type
_entity_poly.pdbx_seq_one_letter_code
_entity_poly.pdbx_strand_id
1 'polypeptide(L)'
;FLHVNKAEIDLDSSVDHYDQRVYEKAKENLDRLIEEKMYLQDEQEKIYIYRQIMKGRAQTGLVVCASIDDYLKGKIKKHENTREDKEKDRINHIDFTGANTGPVFLTYKAKDEIKQIVNRWTKEENPVYDFTSEDGITHTCWVIDDEQVIKRLIEVFTEIDYLYIADGHHRAAAATKVGLKRRGQLKNYTGKEEFNCFLSVLF
;
A
#
# COMPACT_ATOMS: atom_id res chain seq x y z
N PHE A 1 13.15 1.23 7.62
CA PHE A 1 12.42 0.51 6.56
C PHE A 1 13.30 -0.07 5.45
N LEU A 2 14.42 0.58 5.08
CA LEU A 2 15.32 0.06 4.03
C LEU A 2 15.72 -1.41 4.27
N HIS A 3 16.12 -1.75 5.49
CA HIS A 3 16.44 -3.12 5.94
C HIS A 3 15.31 -4.17 5.74
N VAL A 4 14.06 -3.74 5.59
CA VAL A 4 12.94 -4.65 5.26
C VAL A 4 12.81 -4.82 3.75
N ASN A 5 12.86 -3.72 3.00
CA ASN A 5 12.70 -3.73 1.54
C ASN A 5 13.94 -4.24 0.79
N LYS A 6 15.11 -4.10 1.41
CA LYS A 6 16.43 -4.41 0.89
C LYS A 6 17.23 -5.19 1.93
N ALA A 7 16.67 -6.31 2.38
CA ALA A 7 17.23 -7.12 3.46
C ALA A 7 18.57 -7.78 3.10
N GLU A 8 18.93 -7.83 1.82
CA GLU A 8 20.23 -8.32 1.36
C GLU A 8 21.41 -7.51 1.95
N ILE A 9 21.18 -6.25 2.34
CA ILE A 9 22.22 -5.39 2.94
C ILE A 9 22.66 -5.84 4.33
N ASP A 10 21.84 -6.66 5.00
CA ASP A 10 22.11 -7.17 6.36
C ASP A 10 22.69 -8.59 6.32
N LEU A 11 23.00 -9.10 5.13
CA LEU A 11 23.59 -10.42 4.92
C LEU A 11 25.00 -10.30 4.35
N ASP A 12 25.74 -11.40 4.38
CA ASP A 12 27.04 -11.47 3.73
C ASP A 12 26.90 -11.20 2.22
N SER A 13 27.83 -10.42 1.66
CA SER A 13 27.83 -10.04 0.24
C SER A 13 27.89 -11.22 -0.76
N SER A 14 28.24 -12.42 -0.29
CA SER A 14 28.20 -13.65 -1.09
C SER A 14 26.80 -14.26 -1.25
N VAL A 15 25.81 -13.81 -0.48
CA VAL A 15 24.43 -14.28 -0.58
C VAL A 15 23.75 -13.67 -1.81
N ASP A 16 23.18 -14.53 -2.66
CA ASP A 16 22.41 -14.07 -3.81
C ASP A 16 21.18 -13.26 -3.36
N HIS A 17 20.87 -12.18 -4.08
CA HIS A 17 19.79 -11.26 -3.71
C HIS A 17 18.40 -11.91 -3.71
N TYR A 18 18.23 -13.05 -4.37
CA TYR A 18 16.98 -13.80 -4.45
C TYR A 18 17.00 -15.10 -3.63
N ASP A 19 18.03 -15.28 -2.80
CA ASP A 19 18.13 -16.39 -1.86
C ASP A 19 17.02 -16.29 -0.79
N GLN A 20 16.49 -17.44 -0.36
CA GLN A 20 15.46 -17.50 0.67
C GLN A 20 15.84 -16.74 1.94
N ARG A 21 17.12 -16.76 2.32
CA ARG A 21 17.66 -16.06 3.49
C ARG A 21 17.40 -14.56 3.46
N VAL A 22 17.32 -13.95 2.27
CA VAL A 22 16.99 -12.52 2.11
C VAL A 22 15.55 -12.26 2.56
N TYR A 23 14.61 -13.13 2.19
CA TYR A 23 13.20 -12.98 2.57
C TYR A 23 12.96 -13.29 4.06
N GLU A 24 13.68 -14.27 4.61
CA GLU A 24 13.68 -14.55 6.05
C GLU A 24 14.23 -13.35 6.84
N LYS A 25 15.33 -12.75 6.39
CA LYS A 25 15.90 -11.54 6.99
C LYS A 25 14.94 -10.35 6.89
N ALA A 26 14.23 -10.19 5.78
CA ALA A 26 13.20 -9.15 5.63
C ALA A 26 12.07 -9.31 6.66
N LYS A 27 11.62 -10.55 6.90
CA LYS A 27 10.64 -10.87 7.93
C LYS A 27 11.18 -10.54 9.32
N GLU A 28 12.37 -11.03 9.67
CA GLU A 28 13.02 -10.78 10.96
C GLU A 28 13.16 -9.28 11.24
N ASN A 29 13.60 -8.51 10.24
CA ASN A 29 13.73 -7.06 10.34
C ASN A 29 12.39 -6.36 10.55
N LEU A 30 11.31 -6.83 9.92
CA LEU A 30 9.98 -6.27 10.12
C LEU A 30 9.43 -6.60 11.51
N ASP A 31 9.51 -7.87 11.92
CA ASP A 31 9.06 -8.34 13.23
C ASP A 31 9.78 -7.57 14.34
N ARG A 32 11.10 -7.38 14.23
CA ARG A 32 11.89 -6.58 15.18
C ARG A 32 11.38 -5.14 15.28
N LEU A 33 11.08 -4.48 14.16
CA LEU A 33 10.56 -3.10 14.18
C LEU A 33 9.17 -3.00 14.85
N ILE A 34 8.36 -4.06 14.77
CA ILE A 34 7.07 -4.15 15.46
C ILE A 34 7.28 -4.39 16.97
N GLU A 35 8.15 -5.33 17.34
CA GLU A 35 8.48 -5.66 18.73
C GLU A 35 9.11 -4.46 19.48
N GLU A 36 9.99 -3.72 18.80
CA GLU A 36 10.61 -2.48 19.29
C GLU A 36 9.63 -1.28 19.30
N LYS A 37 8.36 -1.48 18.88
CA LYS A 37 7.31 -0.45 18.78
C LYS A 37 7.67 0.73 17.87
N MET A 38 8.57 0.51 16.91
CA MET A 38 8.86 1.46 15.83
C MET A 38 7.73 1.49 14.79
N TYR A 39 7.04 0.36 14.61
CA TYR A 39 5.77 0.27 13.92
C TYR A 39 4.67 -0.17 14.88
N LEU A 40 3.53 0.50 14.79
CA LEU A 40 2.34 0.23 15.59
C LEU A 40 1.20 -0.13 14.64
N GLN A 41 0.40 -1.12 15.05
CA GLN A 41 -0.85 -1.43 14.38
C GLN A 41 -1.94 -0.53 14.94
N ASP A 42 -2.71 0.13 14.07
CA ASP A 42 -3.90 0.85 14.49
C ASP A 42 -4.94 -0.09 15.10
N GLU A 43 -5.62 0.37 16.15
CA GLU A 43 -6.68 -0.39 16.83
C GLU A 43 -8.00 -0.42 16.04
N GLN A 44 -8.13 0.46 15.04
CA GLN A 44 -9.33 0.65 14.22
C GLN A 44 -8.96 0.86 12.76
N GLU A 45 -9.90 0.55 11.85
CA GLU A 45 -9.74 0.82 10.43
C GLU A 45 -9.61 2.33 10.18
N LYS A 46 -8.60 2.72 9.39
CA LYS A 46 -8.30 4.10 9.06
C LYS A 46 -7.99 4.26 7.58
N ILE A 47 -8.24 5.46 7.07
CA ILE A 47 -7.73 5.90 5.77
C ILE A 47 -6.73 7.02 6.04
N TYR A 48 -5.65 7.10 5.28
CA TYR A 48 -4.72 8.22 5.41
C TYR A 48 -4.80 9.12 4.20
N ILE A 49 -4.56 10.42 4.39
CA ILE A 49 -4.33 11.37 3.31
C ILE A 49 -2.84 11.63 3.24
N TYR A 50 -2.24 11.48 2.07
CA TYR A 50 -0.84 11.78 1.84
C TYR A 50 -0.70 12.88 0.79
N ARG A 51 0.07 13.91 1.11
CA ARG A 51 0.40 15.03 0.23
C ARG A 51 1.90 15.14 0.05
N GLN A 52 2.32 15.34 -1.20
CA GLN A 52 3.67 15.76 -1.56
C GLN A 52 3.61 17.11 -2.26
N ILE A 53 4.52 18.03 -1.91
CA ILE A 53 4.69 19.31 -2.59
C ILE A 53 6.10 19.36 -3.16
N MET A 54 6.19 19.34 -4.49
CA MET A 54 7.46 19.46 -5.21
C MET A 54 7.39 20.68 -6.14
N LYS A 55 8.35 21.60 -6.00
CA LYS A 55 8.42 22.84 -6.81
C LYS A 55 7.09 23.62 -6.82
N GLY A 56 6.46 23.74 -5.65
CA GLY A 56 5.19 24.44 -5.45
C GLY A 56 3.94 23.72 -5.97
N ARG A 57 4.07 22.49 -6.49
CA ARG A 57 2.94 21.68 -6.98
C ARG A 57 2.58 20.62 -5.96
N ALA A 58 1.34 20.65 -5.47
CA ALA A 58 0.83 19.66 -4.54
C ALA A 58 0.20 18.48 -5.29
N GLN A 59 0.51 17.28 -4.83
CA GLN A 59 -0.16 16.04 -5.20
C GLN A 59 -0.69 15.40 -3.93
N THR A 60 -2.01 15.28 -3.81
CA THR A 60 -2.70 14.74 -2.62
C THR A 60 -3.47 13.50 -3.01
N GLY A 61 -3.32 12.42 -2.25
CA GLY A 61 -4.02 11.16 -2.49
C GLY A 61 -4.44 10.48 -1.20
N LEU A 62 -5.27 9.45 -1.33
CA LEU A 62 -5.72 8.61 -0.22
C LEU A 62 -4.88 7.33 -0.16
N VAL A 63 -4.28 7.05 0.99
CA VAL A 63 -3.62 5.77 1.26
C VAL A 63 -4.68 4.80 1.79
N VAL A 64 -4.88 3.71 1.05
CA VAL A 64 -5.96 2.74 1.30
C VAL A 64 -5.52 1.32 0.97
N CYS A 65 -6.38 0.36 1.27
CA CYS A 65 -6.29 -1.02 0.81
C CYS A 65 -7.19 -1.24 -0.41
N ALA A 66 -6.61 -1.59 -1.56
CA ALA A 66 -7.35 -1.91 -2.78
C ALA A 66 -7.61 -3.42 -2.88
N SER A 67 -8.80 -3.82 -3.32
CA SER A 67 -9.20 -5.23 -3.36
C SER A 67 -8.49 -6.01 -4.47
N ILE A 68 -8.02 -7.23 -4.14
CA ILE A 68 -7.53 -8.17 -5.16
C ILE A 68 -8.67 -8.65 -6.07
N ASP A 69 -9.92 -8.65 -5.61
CA ASP A 69 -11.05 -9.05 -6.45
C ASP A 69 -11.37 -8.00 -7.50
N ASP A 70 -11.19 -6.71 -7.20
CA ASP A 70 -11.30 -5.65 -8.21
C ASP A 70 -10.16 -5.73 -9.24
N TYR A 71 -8.97 -6.16 -8.82
CA TYR A 71 -7.88 -6.48 -9.75
C TYR A 71 -8.24 -7.68 -10.65
N LEU A 72 -8.72 -8.79 -10.07
CA LEU A 72 -9.08 -10.01 -10.79
C LEU A 72 -10.26 -9.79 -11.75
N LYS A 73 -11.25 -8.97 -11.37
CA LYS A 73 -12.40 -8.60 -12.20
C LYS A 73 -12.05 -7.54 -13.25
N GLY A 74 -10.80 -7.07 -13.30
CA GLY A 74 -10.36 -6.06 -14.26
C GLY A 74 -10.95 -4.67 -14.03
N LYS A 75 -11.40 -4.36 -12.81
CA LYS A 75 -11.74 -2.99 -12.40
C LYS A 75 -10.49 -2.15 -12.17
N ILE A 76 -9.39 -2.77 -11.74
CA ILE A 76 -8.07 -2.13 -11.68
C ILE A 76 -7.36 -2.40 -13.02
N LYS A 77 -7.28 -1.36 -13.86
CA LYS A 77 -6.71 -1.41 -15.21
C LYS A 77 -5.19 -1.36 -15.18
N LYS A 78 -4.61 -2.24 -16.00
CA LYS A 78 -3.17 -2.36 -16.24
C LYS A 78 -2.86 -1.79 -17.61
N HIS A 79 -1.73 -1.11 -17.74
CA HIS A 79 -1.23 -0.62 -19.02
C HIS A 79 0.13 -1.23 -19.41
N GLU A 80 0.65 -2.15 -18.59
CA GLU A 80 1.88 -2.90 -18.85
C GLU A 80 1.71 -4.36 -18.45
N ASN A 81 2.47 -5.24 -19.12
CA ASN A 81 2.66 -6.61 -18.68
C ASN A 81 3.73 -6.67 -17.59
N THR A 82 3.54 -7.59 -16.66
CA THR A 82 4.52 -7.89 -15.63
C THR A 82 5.50 -8.95 -16.11
N ARG A 83 6.72 -8.92 -15.55
CA ARG A 83 7.75 -9.93 -15.82
C ARG A 83 7.79 -10.95 -14.69
N GLU A 84 7.82 -12.23 -15.05
CA GLU A 84 7.74 -13.35 -14.12
C GLU A 84 8.87 -13.36 -13.08
N ASP A 85 10.09 -13.02 -13.49
CA ASP A 85 11.27 -12.92 -12.61
C ASP A 85 11.07 -11.87 -11.50
N LYS A 86 10.63 -10.67 -11.87
CA LYS A 86 10.33 -9.59 -10.91
C LYS A 86 9.13 -9.88 -10.03
N GLU A 87 8.15 -10.61 -10.55
CA GLU A 87 7.00 -11.02 -9.75
C GLU A 87 7.38 -12.05 -8.70
N LYS A 88 8.20 -13.04 -9.04
CA LYS A 88 8.60 -14.09 -8.09
C LYS A 88 9.28 -13.51 -6.86
N ASP A 89 10.20 -12.58 -7.07
CA ASP A 89 10.87 -11.86 -5.98
C ASP A 89 9.86 -11.16 -5.06
N ARG A 90 8.92 -10.39 -5.65
CA ARG A 90 7.91 -9.69 -4.86
C ARG A 90 6.89 -10.60 -4.18
N ILE A 91 6.51 -11.72 -4.82
CA ILE A 91 5.65 -12.74 -4.22
C ILE A 91 6.32 -13.30 -2.97
N ASN A 92 7.58 -13.73 -3.08
CA ASN A 92 8.34 -14.26 -1.95
C ASN A 92 8.45 -13.21 -0.84
N HIS A 93 8.77 -11.96 -1.18
CA HIS A 93 8.88 -10.89 -0.19
C HIS A 93 7.58 -10.68 0.60
N ILE A 94 6.43 -10.58 -0.09
CA ILE A 94 5.11 -10.40 0.56
C ILE A 94 4.70 -11.66 1.34
N ASP A 95 5.01 -12.85 0.80
CA ASP A 95 4.66 -14.13 1.42
C ASP A 95 5.39 -14.33 2.75
N PHE A 96 6.71 -14.08 2.78
CA PHE A 96 7.54 -14.19 3.99
C PHE A 96 7.26 -13.06 4.98
N THR A 97 7.21 -11.81 4.54
CA THR A 97 7.00 -10.68 5.47
C THR A 97 5.58 -10.59 5.99
N GLY A 98 4.60 -11.17 5.28
CA GLY A 98 3.20 -11.00 5.64
C GLY A 98 2.62 -9.63 5.22
N ALA A 99 3.40 -8.75 4.60
CA ALA A 99 3.06 -7.33 4.44
C ALA A 99 3.29 -6.80 3.01
N ASN A 100 2.51 -5.79 2.64
CA ASN A 100 2.75 -5.00 1.43
C ASN A 100 3.77 -3.90 1.75
N THR A 101 5.02 -4.05 1.29
CA THR A 101 6.14 -3.17 1.66
C THR A 101 6.34 -1.97 0.72
N GLY A 102 5.37 -1.70 -0.14
CA GLY A 102 5.31 -0.47 -0.92
C GLY A 102 3.96 -0.31 -1.62
N PRO A 103 3.36 0.89 -1.63
CA PRO A 103 2.02 1.10 -2.13
C PRO A 103 1.95 1.08 -3.66
N VAL A 104 0.89 0.51 -4.23
CA VAL A 104 0.57 0.65 -5.65
C VAL A 104 0.04 2.06 -5.91
N PHE A 105 0.57 2.75 -6.92
CA PHE A 105 0.07 4.05 -7.32
C PHE A 105 -1.12 3.82 -8.25
N LEU A 106 -2.30 4.19 -7.78
CA LEU A 106 -3.56 4.12 -8.51
C LEU A 106 -4.07 5.53 -8.82
N THR A 107 -4.70 5.69 -9.97
CA THR A 107 -5.43 6.90 -10.37
C THR A 107 -6.87 6.56 -10.69
N TYR A 108 -7.76 7.52 -10.58
CA TYR A 108 -9.17 7.35 -10.89
C TYR A 108 -9.75 8.60 -11.55
N LYS A 109 -10.91 8.46 -12.20
CA LYS A 109 -11.62 9.62 -12.72
C LYS A 109 -12.07 10.48 -11.55
N ALA A 110 -11.60 11.72 -11.51
CA ALA A 110 -11.87 12.64 -10.42
C ALA A 110 -13.37 12.74 -10.12
N LYS A 111 -13.71 12.72 -8.82
CA LYS A 111 -15.06 12.88 -8.31
C LYS A 111 -15.06 14.01 -7.29
N ASP A 112 -15.91 15.02 -7.51
CA ASP A 112 -15.89 16.26 -6.72
C ASP A 112 -16.11 16.01 -5.23
N GLU A 113 -16.93 15.03 -4.87
CA GLU A 113 -17.20 14.68 -3.48
C GLU A 113 -15.95 14.18 -2.75
N ILE A 114 -15.14 13.30 -3.37
CA ILE A 114 -13.89 12.83 -2.77
C ILE A 114 -12.95 14.02 -2.54
N LYS A 115 -12.84 14.89 -3.55
CA LYS A 115 -12.03 16.12 -3.45
C LYS A 115 -12.52 17.03 -2.32
N GLN A 116 -13.83 17.17 -2.14
CA GLN A 116 -14.41 17.98 -1.06
C GLN A 116 -14.11 17.39 0.32
N ILE A 117 -14.25 16.07 0.49
CA ILE A 117 -13.93 15.37 1.74
C ILE A 117 -12.45 15.57 2.09
N VAL A 118 -11.54 15.29 1.15
CA VAL A 118 -10.09 15.45 1.34
C VAL A 118 -9.71 16.90 1.65
N ASN A 119 -10.27 17.88 0.93
CA ASN A 119 -9.96 19.28 1.16
C ASN A 119 -10.51 19.79 2.50
N ARG A 120 -11.70 19.34 2.91
CA ARG A 120 -12.27 19.68 4.21
C ARG A 120 -11.39 19.12 5.33
N TRP A 121 -11.10 17.82 5.27
CA TRP A 121 -10.28 17.13 6.27
C TRP A 121 -8.90 17.79 6.42
N THR A 122 -8.18 18.00 5.32
CA THR A 122 -6.84 18.63 5.37
C THR A 122 -6.84 20.11 5.77
N LYS A 123 -8.01 20.75 5.86
CA LYS A 123 -8.15 22.13 6.34
C LYS A 123 -8.53 22.19 7.82
N GLU A 124 -9.34 21.24 8.29
CA GLU A 124 -9.91 21.22 9.64
C GLU A 124 -9.04 20.43 10.61
N GLU A 125 -8.36 19.38 10.14
CA GLU A 125 -7.54 18.49 10.97
C GLU A 125 -6.04 18.77 10.85
N ASN A 126 -5.33 18.55 11.97
CA ASN A 126 -3.88 18.67 12.01
C ASN A 126 -3.21 17.43 11.37
N PRO A 127 -2.14 17.59 10.60
CA PRO A 127 -1.38 16.46 10.10
C PRO A 127 -0.63 15.75 11.22
N VAL A 128 -0.51 14.42 11.11
CA VAL A 128 0.33 13.60 12.01
C VAL A 128 1.81 13.66 11.64
N TYR A 129 2.10 13.97 10.38
CA TYR A 129 3.45 14.24 9.89
C TYR A 129 3.42 15.43 8.94
N ASP A 130 4.32 16.38 9.13
CA ASP A 130 4.55 17.50 8.22
C ASP A 130 6.02 17.89 8.23
N PHE A 131 6.76 17.54 7.18
CA PHE A 131 8.21 17.78 7.11
C PHE A 131 8.67 17.98 5.67
N THR A 132 9.82 18.62 5.50
CA THR A 132 10.49 18.74 4.20
C THR A 132 11.75 17.90 4.20
N SER A 133 11.89 17.00 3.22
CA SER A 133 13.07 16.16 3.03
C SER A 133 14.25 16.96 2.46
N GLU A 134 15.45 16.38 2.53
CA GLU A 134 16.69 17.02 2.07
C GLU A 134 16.70 17.38 0.57
N ASP A 135 15.89 16.70 -0.24
CA ASP A 135 15.68 16.99 -1.67
C ASP A 135 14.66 18.12 -1.93
N GLY A 136 14.14 18.75 -0.86
CA GLY A 136 13.24 19.90 -0.93
C GLY A 136 11.78 19.56 -1.22
N ILE A 137 11.38 18.29 -1.06
CA ILE A 137 9.97 17.86 -1.17
C ILE A 137 9.31 17.95 0.20
N THR A 138 8.16 18.62 0.29
CA THR A 138 7.36 18.64 1.52
C THR A 138 6.39 17.46 1.52
N HIS A 139 6.40 16.71 2.61
CA HIS A 139 5.57 15.53 2.86
C HIS A 139 4.63 15.81 4.01
N THR A 140 3.33 15.66 3.78
CA THR A 140 2.32 15.86 4.81
C THR A 140 1.35 14.68 4.83
N CYS A 141 1.04 14.17 6.02
CA CYS A 141 0.16 13.03 6.24
C CYS A 141 -0.91 13.36 7.26
N TRP A 142 -2.17 13.01 6.96
CA TRP A 142 -3.30 13.08 7.88
C TRP A 142 -3.90 11.70 8.06
N VAL A 143 -4.50 11.48 9.22
CA VAL A 143 -5.30 10.29 9.52
C VAL A 143 -6.76 10.68 9.38
N ILE A 144 -7.54 9.88 8.65
CA ILE A 144 -8.99 9.87 8.69
C ILE A 144 -9.39 8.69 9.58
N ASP A 145 -9.87 9.01 10.77
CA ASP A 145 -10.35 8.07 11.80
C ASP A 145 -11.83 8.26 12.14
N ASP A 146 -12.53 9.16 11.45
CA ASP A 146 -13.98 9.27 11.54
C ASP A 146 -14.68 8.17 10.70
N GLU A 147 -15.39 7.28 11.38
CA GLU A 147 -16.09 6.15 10.75
C GLU A 147 -17.10 6.57 9.67
N GLN A 148 -17.77 7.72 9.84
CA GLN A 148 -18.77 8.19 8.87
C GLN A 148 -18.08 8.70 7.60
N VAL A 149 -16.96 9.40 7.74
CA VAL A 149 -16.14 9.87 6.61
C VAL A 149 -15.51 8.69 5.87
N ILE A 150 -14.96 7.71 6.59
CA ILE A 150 -14.40 6.49 5.99
C ILE A 150 -15.49 5.75 5.22
N LYS A 151 -16.65 5.50 5.84
CA LYS A 151 -17.78 4.84 5.18
C LYS A 151 -18.22 5.60 3.94
N ARG A 152 -18.32 6.93 4.02
CA ARG A 152 -18.71 7.76 2.88
C ARG A 152 -17.69 7.68 1.74
N LEU A 153 -16.39 7.72 2.04
CA LEU A 153 -15.35 7.53 1.03
C LEU A 153 -15.50 6.17 0.34
N ILE A 154 -15.67 5.09 1.11
CA ILE A 154 -15.87 3.73 0.57
C ILE A 154 -17.08 3.70 -0.37
N GLU A 155 -18.24 4.21 0.06
CA GLU A 155 -19.45 4.30 -0.77
C GLU A 155 -19.20 5.06 -2.08
N VAL A 156 -18.58 6.23 -1.98
CA VAL A 156 -18.31 7.10 -3.13
C VAL A 156 -17.36 6.43 -4.13
N PHE A 157 -16.41 5.61 -3.65
CA PHE A 157 -15.52 4.80 -4.49
C PHE A 157 -16.24 3.62 -5.15
N THR A 158 -17.36 3.12 -4.62
CA THR A 158 -18.13 2.05 -5.29
C THR A 158 -18.74 2.49 -6.63
N GLU A 159 -18.93 3.80 -6.81
CA GLU A 159 -19.44 4.39 -8.06
C GLU A 159 -18.32 4.67 -9.09
N ILE A 160 -17.05 4.44 -8.75
CA ILE A 160 -15.94 4.58 -9.69
C ILE A 160 -15.81 3.26 -10.46
N ASP A 161 -16.02 3.32 -11.77
CA ASP A 161 -15.98 2.14 -12.63
C ASP A 161 -14.60 1.47 -12.63
N TYR A 162 -13.55 2.29 -12.72
CA TYR A 162 -12.18 1.83 -12.94
C TYR A 162 -11.16 2.65 -12.16
N LEU A 163 -10.18 1.93 -11.63
CA LEU A 163 -8.91 2.46 -11.15
C LEU A 163 -7.83 2.13 -12.19
N TYR A 164 -6.80 2.95 -12.31
CA TYR A 164 -5.72 2.75 -13.28
C TYR A 164 -4.40 2.73 -12.54
N ILE A 165 -3.64 1.65 -12.69
CA ILE A 165 -2.29 1.59 -12.14
C ILE A 165 -1.45 2.59 -12.92
N ALA A 166 -0.87 3.58 -12.23
CA ALA A 166 0.14 4.47 -12.77
C ALA A 166 1.54 3.91 -12.52
N ASP A 167 1.76 3.28 -11.37
CA ASP A 167 2.98 2.54 -11.05
C ASP A 167 2.68 1.39 -10.06
N GLY A 168 3.46 0.32 -10.14
CA GLY A 168 3.36 -0.81 -9.22
C GLY A 168 2.62 -2.05 -9.75
N HIS A 169 2.59 -2.29 -11.06
CA HIS A 169 1.92 -3.46 -11.66
C HIS A 169 2.42 -4.78 -11.08
N HIS A 170 3.73 -4.93 -10.89
CA HIS A 170 4.33 -6.11 -10.27
C HIS A 170 3.90 -6.28 -8.81
N ARG A 171 3.70 -5.18 -8.07
CA ARG A 171 3.23 -5.21 -6.67
C ARG A 171 1.78 -5.64 -6.59
N ALA A 172 0.91 -5.09 -7.43
CA ALA A 172 -0.49 -5.50 -7.52
C ALA A 172 -0.64 -6.98 -7.92
N ALA A 173 0.14 -7.43 -8.92
CA ALA A 173 0.12 -8.81 -9.38
C ALA A 173 0.64 -9.78 -8.31
N ALA A 174 1.78 -9.46 -7.67
CA ALA A 174 2.34 -10.28 -6.60
C ALA A 174 1.40 -10.39 -5.40
N ALA A 175 0.84 -9.27 -4.93
CA ALA A 175 -0.11 -9.28 -3.83
C ALA A 175 -1.37 -10.11 -4.15
N THR A 176 -1.87 -10.00 -5.39
CA THR A 176 -3.01 -10.82 -5.85
C THR A 176 -2.68 -12.31 -5.83
N LYS A 177 -1.48 -12.70 -6.31
CA LYS A 177 -1.03 -14.11 -6.29
C LYS A 177 -0.86 -14.65 -4.87
N VAL A 178 -0.29 -13.86 -3.95
CA VAL A 178 -0.19 -14.23 -2.54
C VAL A 178 -1.57 -14.34 -1.89
N GLY A 179 -2.49 -13.42 -2.19
CA GLY A 179 -3.88 -13.47 -1.73
C GLY A 179 -4.59 -14.75 -2.15
N LEU A 180 -4.50 -15.12 -3.44
CA LEU A 180 -5.06 -16.38 -3.96
C LEU A 180 -4.41 -17.61 -3.31
N LYS A 181 -3.09 -17.60 -3.11
CA LYS A 181 -2.37 -18.67 -2.39
C LYS A 181 -2.92 -18.84 -0.97
N ARG A 182 -3.10 -17.74 -0.22
CA ARG A 182 -3.62 -17.76 1.15
C ARG A 182 -5.09 -18.19 1.20
N ARG A 183 -5.93 -17.77 0.26
CA ARG A 183 -7.32 -18.27 0.11
C ARG A 183 -7.36 -19.80 0.02
N GLY A 184 -6.48 -20.40 -0.78
CA GLY A 184 -6.42 -21.86 -0.96
C GLY A 184 -5.87 -22.63 0.25
N GLN A 185 -5.10 -21.96 1.12
CA GLN A 185 -4.52 -22.56 2.33
C GLN A 185 -5.46 -22.44 3.54
N LEU A 186 -6.37 -21.47 3.55
CA LEU A 186 -7.24 -21.18 4.68
C LEU A 186 -8.56 -21.96 4.60
N LYS A 187 -8.77 -22.91 5.51
CA LYS A 187 -10.00 -23.72 5.56
C LYS A 187 -11.26 -22.91 5.86
N ASN A 188 -11.14 -21.83 6.64
CA ASN A 188 -12.25 -21.01 7.11
C ASN A 188 -12.21 -19.61 6.49
N TYR A 189 -12.00 -19.54 5.17
CA TYR A 189 -11.97 -18.28 4.43
C TYR A 189 -13.32 -17.54 4.50
N THR A 190 -13.29 -16.31 5.02
CA THR A 190 -14.46 -15.45 5.21
C THR A 190 -14.59 -14.35 4.16
N GLY A 191 -13.50 -14.03 3.45
CA GLY A 191 -13.44 -12.92 2.50
C GLY A 191 -13.05 -11.58 3.11
N LYS A 192 -12.88 -11.51 4.44
CA LYS A 192 -12.49 -10.30 5.16
C LYS A 192 -11.02 -10.25 5.55
N GLU A 193 -10.26 -11.29 5.23
CA GLU A 193 -8.84 -11.36 5.60
C GLU A 193 -8.01 -10.31 4.84
N GLU A 194 -7.01 -9.74 5.50
CA GLU A 194 -6.17 -8.66 4.95
C GLU A 194 -5.45 -9.03 3.64
N PHE A 195 -5.19 -10.31 3.40
CA PHE A 195 -4.60 -10.76 2.14
C PHE A 195 -5.54 -10.64 0.93
N ASN A 196 -6.80 -10.25 1.13
CA ASN A 196 -7.73 -9.89 0.06
C ASN A 196 -7.51 -8.46 -0.46
N CYS A 197 -6.55 -7.72 0.10
CA CYS A 197 -6.26 -6.35 -0.27
C CYS A 197 -4.75 -6.12 -0.46
N PHE A 198 -4.41 -5.03 -1.14
CA PHE A 198 -3.04 -4.52 -1.22
C PHE A 198 -2.98 -3.01 -0.99
N LEU A 199 -1.92 -2.59 -0.31
CA LEU A 199 -1.66 -1.19 0.00
C LEU A 199 -1.53 -0.37 -1.29
N SER A 200 -2.26 0.73 -1.35
CA SER A 200 -2.32 1.62 -2.51
C SER A 200 -2.38 3.08 -2.11
N VAL A 201 -1.93 3.98 -2.99
CA VAL A 201 -2.23 5.41 -2.91
C VAL A 201 -3.07 5.80 -4.14
N LEU A 202 -4.26 6.35 -3.89
CA LEU A 202 -5.21 6.81 -4.89
C LEU A 202 -5.07 8.31 -5.10
N PHE A 203 -4.69 8.71 -6.31
CA PHE A 203 -4.58 10.11 -6.73
C PHE A 203 -5.68 10.51 -7.72
#